data_AF-M6VMU2-F1
#
_entry.id   AF-M6VMU2-F1
#
_cell.length_a   1.000
_cell.length_b   1.000
_cell.length_c   1.000
_cell.angle_alpha   90.00
_cell.angle_beta   90.00
_cell.angle_gamma   90.00
#
_symmetry.space_group_name_H-M   'P 1'
#
loop_
_entity.id
_entity.type
_entity.pdbx_description
1 polymer ?
#
loop_
_entity_poly.entity_id
_entity_poly.type
_entity_poly.pdbx_seq_one_letter_code
_entity_poly.pdbx_strand_id
1 'polypeptide(L)'
;MHKLLKNFETKKRGLRISLCFTIASLVSFFIENTILQFILLGFGFVSFVFTLVQPETFYFFTNLILEWILTFFSGILKISLLILYTILWKPIQVLIDLFRGEKKS
;
A
#
# COMPACT_ATOMS: atom_id res chain seq x y z
N MET A 1 34.74 2.86 1.46
CA MET A 1 33.90 3.71 2.34
C MET A 1 32.44 3.81 1.88
N HIS A 2 32.17 4.08 0.60
CA HIS A 2 30.81 4.24 0.06
C HIS A 2 29.90 2.99 0.18
N LYS A 3 30.45 1.78 -0.04
CA LYS A 3 29.74 0.51 0.16
C LYS A 3 29.27 0.28 1.61
N LEU A 4 30.09 0.66 2.59
CA LEU A 4 29.75 0.50 4.01
C LEU A 4 28.61 1.44 4.42
N LEU A 5 28.67 2.71 4.01
CA LEU A 5 27.61 3.69 4.27
C LEU A 5 26.27 3.27 3.65
N LYS A 6 26.28 2.80 2.39
CA LYS A 6 25.07 2.30 1.72
C LYS A 6 24.48 1.07 2.43
N ASN A 7 25.33 0.21 2.99
CA ASN A 7 24.93 -0.96 3.76
C ASN A 7 24.30 -0.57 5.12
N PHE A 8 24.86 0.44 5.81
CA PHE A 8 24.26 0.99 7.03
C PHE A 8 22.90 1.65 6.77
N GLU A 9 22.77 2.40 5.68
CA GLU A 9 21.53 3.08 5.32
C GLU A 9 20.41 2.09 4.96
N THR A 10 20.74 1.04 4.19
CA THR A 10 19.80 -0.05 3.87
C THR A 10 19.41 -0.85 5.11
N LYS A 11 20.36 -1.18 6.01
CA LYS A 11 20.05 -1.82 7.30
C LYS A 11 19.16 -0.94 8.18
N LYS A 12 19.40 0.36 8.26
CA LYS A 12 18.59 1.30 9.04
C LYS A 12 17.13 1.33 8.53
N ARG A 13 16.92 1.23 7.22
CA ARG A 13 15.58 1.21 6.63
C ARG A 13 14.87 -0.13 6.85
N GLY A 14 15.56 -1.25 6.71
CA GLY A 14 15.01 -2.57 7.03
C GLY A 14 14.62 -2.70 8.50
N LEU A 15 15.42 -2.11 9.40
CA LEU A 15 15.11 -2.05 10.83
C LEU A 15 13.83 -1.25 11.12
N ARG A 16 13.58 -0.14 10.41
CA ARG A 16 12.33 0.62 10.55
C ARG A 16 11.12 -0.19 10.13
N ILE A 17 11.24 -1.02 9.09
CA ILE A 17 10.17 -1.90 8.61
C ILE A 17 9.87 -2.97 9.66
N SER A 18 10.90 -3.61 10.21
CA SER A 18 10.74 -4.58 11.31
C SER A 18 10.06 -3.94 12.53
N LEU A 19 10.50 -2.75 12.94
CA LEU A 19 9.86 -2.00 14.03
C LEU A 19 8.40 -1.67 13.76
N CYS A 20 8.04 -1.30 12.51
CA CYS A 20 6.64 -1.09 12.14
C CYS A 20 5.79 -2.34 12.35
N PHE A 21 6.28 -3.51 11.95
CA PHE A 21 5.57 -4.77 12.18
C PHE A 21 5.43 -5.11 13.66
N THR A 22 6.44 -4.82 14.48
CA THR A 22 6.36 -5.01 15.93
C THR A 22 5.34 -4.07 16.57
N ILE A 23 5.27 -2.81 16.14
CA ILE A 23 4.25 -1.85 16.60
C ILE A 23 2.85 -2.29 16.16
N ALA A 24 2.69 -2.71 14.90
CA ALA A 24 1.42 -3.21 14.39
C ALA A 24 0.97 -4.49 15.14
N SER A 25 1.91 -5.37 15.49
CA SER A 25 1.66 -6.52 16.37
C SER A 25 1.18 -6.07 17.74
N LEU A 26 1.77 -5.01 18.33
CA LEU A 26 1.34 -4.46 19.61
C LEU A 26 -0.08 -3.87 19.54
N VAL A 27 -0.41 -3.17 18.45
CA VAL A 27 -1.78 -2.67 18.22
C VAL A 27 -2.76 -3.82 18.09
N SER A 28 -2.36 -4.91 17.43
CA SER A 28 -3.21 -6.11 17.28
C SER A 28 -3.46 -6.83 18.60
N PHE A 29 -2.49 -6.77 19.52
CA PHE A 29 -2.65 -7.23 20.90
C PHE A 29 -3.72 -6.41 21.65
N PHE A 30 -3.75 -5.08 21.47
CA PHE A 30 -4.80 -4.23 22.06
C PHE A 30 -6.20 -4.50 21.50
N ILE A 31 -6.30 -5.03 20.27
CA ILE A 31 -7.55 -5.43 19.64
C ILE A 31 -7.93 -6.89 20.01
N GLU A 32 -7.15 -7.52 20.90
CA GLU A 32 -7.29 -8.92 21.32
C GLU A 32 -7.22 -9.93 20.16
N ASN A 33 -6.71 -9.50 19.01
CA ASN A 33 -6.58 -10.36 17.83
C ASN A 33 -5.24 -11.11 17.86
N THR A 34 -5.22 -12.21 18.61
CA THR A 34 -4.03 -13.03 18.87
C THR A 34 -3.45 -13.64 17.60
N ILE A 35 -4.31 -14.03 16.64
CA ILE A 35 -3.87 -14.60 15.36
C ILE A 35 -3.10 -13.53 14.57
N LEU A 36 -3.68 -12.34 14.44
CA LEU A 36 -3.10 -11.25 13.66
C LEU A 36 -1.83 -10.70 14.34
N GLN A 37 -1.80 -10.64 15.67
CA GLN A 37 -0.59 -10.35 16.45
C GLN A 37 0.54 -11.34 16.09
N PHE A 38 0.29 -12.65 16.14
CA PHE A 38 1.34 -13.65 15.93
C PHE A 38 1.88 -13.60 14.49
N ILE A 39 1.01 -13.40 13.51
CA ILE A 39 1.38 -13.25 12.10
C ILE A 39 2.27 -12.02 11.91
N LEU A 40 1.85 -10.84 12.42
CA LEU A 40 2.62 -9.60 12.30
C LEU A 40 3.96 -9.68 13.02
N LEU A 41 4.00 -10.30 14.20
CA LEU A 41 5.23 -10.52 14.95
C LEU A 41 6.21 -11.41 14.17
N GLY A 42 5.69 -12.50 13.58
CA GLY A 42 6.46 -13.38 12.71
C GLY A 42 7.04 -12.63 11.51
N PHE A 43 6.23 -11.83 10.83
CA PHE A 43 6.70 -10.97 9.73
C PHE A 43 7.75 -9.95 10.18
N GLY A 44 7.60 -9.35 11.36
CA GLY A 44 8.58 -8.44 11.95
C GLY A 44 9.91 -9.12 12.23
N PHE A 45 9.88 -10.35 12.74
CA PHE A 45 11.07 -11.14 13.05
C PHE A 45 11.79 -11.60 11.77
N VAL A 46 11.05 -12.12 10.79
CA VAL A 46 11.62 -12.49 9.48
C VAL A 46 12.26 -11.27 8.82
N SER A 47 11.57 -10.14 8.80
CA SER A 47 12.11 -8.88 8.25
C SER A 47 13.38 -8.44 8.97
N PHE A 48 13.46 -8.62 10.29
CA PHE A 48 14.65 -8.31 11.08
C PHE A 48 15.85 -9.18 10.69
N VAL A 49 15.67 -10.51 10.67
CA VAL A 49 16.71 -11.47 10.32
C VAL A 49 17.22 -11.24 8.91
N PHE A 50 16.32 -11.07 7.94
CA PHE A 50 16.70 -10.79 6.55
C PHE A 50 17.47 -9.47 6.40
N THR A 51 17.08 -8.43 7.14
CA THR A 51 17.81 -7.15 7.15
C THR A 51 19.25 -7.32 7.66
N LEU A 52 19.49 -8.20 8.63
CA LEU A 52 20.82 -8.42 9.20
C LEU A 52 21.72 -9.26 8.28
N VAL A 53 21.15 -10.30 7.67
CA VAL A 53 21.84 -11.31 6.86
C VAL A 53 22.12 -10.80 5.44
N GLN A 54 21.11 -10.25 4.76
CA GLN A 54 21.22 -9.78 3.37
C GLN A 54 20.38 -8.51 3.13
N PRO A 55 20.91 -7.34 3.54
CA PRO A 55 20.17 -6.07 3.43
C PRO A 55 19.91 -5.65 1.98
N GLU A 56 20.80 -5.98 1.04
CA GLU A 56 20.65 -5.63 -0.38
C GLU A 56 19.52 -6.41 -1.05
N THR A 57 19.44 -7.72 -0.82
CA THR A 57 18.37 -8.58 -1.32
C THR A 57 17.03 -8.19 -0.72
N PHE A 58 17.00 -7.91 0.59
CA PHE A 58 15.80 -7.44 1.27
C PHE A 58 15.32 -6.10 0.69
N TYR A 59 16.25 -5.18 0.40
CA TYR A 59 15.92 -3.90 -0.22
C TYR A 59 15.28 -4.06 -1.60
N PHE A 60 15.87 -4.87 -2.48
CA PHE A 60 15.31 -5.15 -3.80
C PHE A 60 13.90 -5.73 -3.71
N PHE A 61 13.70 -6.71 -2.82
CA PHE A 61 12.42 -7.37 -2.62
C PHE A 61 11.35 -6.40 -2.08
N THR A 62 11.71 -5.59 -1.08
CA THR A 62 10.77 -4.59 -0.51
C THR A 62 10.36 -3.57 -1.56
N ASN A 63 11.30 -3.15 -2.42
CA ASN A 63 11.02 -2.17 -3.47
C ASN A 63 10.12 -2.77 -4.56
N LEU A 64 10.35 -4.03 -4.93
CA LEU A 64 9.52 -4.78 -5.88
C LEU A 64 8.09 -4.97 -5.36
N ILE A 65 7.93 -5.34 -4.08
CA ILE A 65 6.60 -5.43 -3.45
C ILE A 65 5.92 -4.07 -3.44
N LEU A 66 6.65 -3.01 -3.07
CA LEU A 66 6.08 -1.67 -3.01
C LEU A 66 5.62 -1.19 -4.39
N GLU A 67 6.41 -1.43 -5.42
CA GLU A 67 6.06 -1.15 -6.81
C GLU A 67 4.81 -1.91 -7.23
N TRP A 68 4.74 -3.22 -6.93
CA TRP A 68 3.57 -4.05 -7.21
C TRP A 68 2.30 -3.55 -6.52
N ILE A 69 2.39 -3.19 -5.23
CA ILE A 69 1.28 -2.59 -4.47
C ILE A 69 0.85 -1.27 -5.13
N LEU A 70 1.81 -0.40 -5.48
CA LEU A 70 1.50 0.89 -6.11
C LEU A 70 0.77 0.69 -7.45
N THR A 71 1.25 -0.22 -8.29
CA THR A 71 0.62 -0.53 -9.58
C THR A 71 -0.80 -1.06 -9.38
N PHE A 72 -0.98 -1.95 -8.41
CA PHE A 72 -2.30 -2.52 -8.10
C PHE A 72 -3.29 -1.47 -7.61
N PHE A 73 -2.89 -0.64 -6.63
CA PHE A 73 -3.72 0.46 -6.14
C PHE A 73 -3.98 1.51 -7.23
N SER A 74 -3.01 1.81 -8.09
CA SER A 74 -3.21 2.70 -9.23
C SER A 74 -4.27 2.14 -10.20
N GLY A 75 -4.22 0.84 -10.48
CA GLY A 75 -5.23 0.15 -11.28
C GLY A 75 -6.63 0.27 -10.66
N ILE A 76 -6.76 -0.06 -9.38
CA ILE A 76 -8.03 0.07 -8.63
C ILE A 76 -8.55 1.50 -8.67
N LEU A 77 -7.68 2.48 -8.44
CA LEU A 77 -8.07 3.89 -8.38
C LEU A 77 -8.54 4.40 -9.75
N LYS A 78 -7.86 3.99 -10.84
CA LYS A 78 -8.32 4.28 -12.21
C LYS A 78 -9.68 3.66 -12.52
N ILE A 79 -9.88 2.39 -12.16
CA ILE A 79 -11.15 1.69 -12.36
C ILE A 79 -12.27 2.35 -11.54
N SER A 80 -11.98 2.67 -10.28
CA SER A 80 -12.92 3.37 -9.39
C SER A 80 -13.31 4.74 -9.94
N LEU A 81 -12.33 5.51 -10.44
CA LEU A 81 -12.57 6.80 -11.08
C LEU A 81 -13.44 6.66 -12.35
N LEU A 82 -13.21 5.61 -13.14
CA LEU A 82 -13.98 5.32 -14.35
C LEU A 82 -15.44 4.93 -14.03
N ILE A 83 -15.64 4.13 -12.98
CA ILE A 83 -16.99 3.80 -12.48
C ILE A 83 -17.69 5.06 -11.99
N LEU A 84 -17.01 5.87 -11.17
CA LEU A 84 -17.56 7.13 -10.65
C LEU A 84 -17.96 8.07 -11.79
N TYR A 85 -17.09 8.23 -12.79
CA TYR A 85 -17.37 9.03 -13.98
C TYR A 85 -18.61 8.50 -14.73
N THR A 86 -18.72 7.19 -14.92
CA THR A 86 -19.87 6.58 -15.61
C THR A 86 -21.18 6.80 -14.84
N ILE A 87 -21.14 6.71 -13.52
CA ILE A 87 -22.30 6.94 -12.64
C ILE A 87 -22.72 8.41 -12.68
N LEU A 88 -21.77 9.36 -12.67
CA LEU A 88 -22.05 10.80 -12.74
C LEU A 88 -22.48 11.25 -14.15
N TRP A 89 -21.99 10.60 -15.20
CA TRP A 89 -22.30 10.97 -16.58
C TRP A 89 -23.75 10.71 -16.95
N LYS A 90 -24.32 9.59 -16.49
CA LYS A 90 -25.74 9.24 -16.73
C LYS A 90 -26.74 10.32 -16.27
N PRO A 91 -26.73 10.81 -15.01
CA PRO A 91 -27.65 11.84 -14.56
C PRO A 91 -27.39 13.18 -15.24
N ILE A 92 -26.14 13.51 -15.59
CA ILE A 92 -25.82 14.74 -16.34
C ILE A 92 -26.42 14.68 -17.75
N GLN A 93 -26.30 13.56 -18.46
CA GLN A 93 -26.94 13.37 -19.77
C GLN A 93 -28.46 13.49 -19.69
N VAL A 94 -29.08 12.85 -18.69
CA VAL A 94 -30.53 12.96 -18.47
C VAL A 94 -30.95 14.39 -18.22
N LEU A 95 -30.20 15.15 -17.41
CA LEU A 95 -30.48 16.56 -17.14
C LEU A 95 -30.37 17.43 -18.41
N ILE A 96 -29.33 17.18 -19.22
CA ILE A 96 -29.11 17.88 -20.50
C ILE A 96 -30.23 17.58 -21.49
N ASP A 97 -30.66 16.32 -21.61
CA ASP A 97 -31.74 15.92 -22.51
C ASP A 97 -33.10 16.48 -22.05
N LEU A 98 -33.36 16.55 -20.74
CA LEU A 98 -34.56 17.16 -20.17
C LEU A 98 -34.64 18.66 -20.54
N PHE A 99 -33.54 19.41 -20.33
CA PHE A 99 -33.45 20.83 -20.68
C PHE A 99 -33.46 21.08 -22.21
N ARG A 100 -33.02 20.11 -23.02
CA ARG A 100 -33.05 20.20 -24.48
C ARG A 100 -34.45 19.92 -25.05
N GLY A 101 -35.26 19.12 -24.37
CA GLY A 101 -36.66 18.85 -24.70
C GLY A 101 -37.57 20.07 -24.50
N GLU A 102 -37.32 20.88 -23.47
CA GLU A 102 -38.12 22.09 -23.18
C GLU A 102 -37.90 23.23 -24.18
N LYS A 103 -36.78 23.28 -24.91
CA LYS A 103 -36.47 24.35 -25.88
C LYS A 103 -37.15 24.19 -27.26
N LYS A 104 -38.03 23.20 -27.43
CA LYS A 104 -38.70 22.90 -28.72
C LYS A 104 -40.21 23.14 -28.73
N SER A 105 -40.78 23.85 -27.76
CA SER A 105 -42.18 24.31 -27.79
C SER A 105 -42.30 25.81 -27.94
#